data_AF-A0A2V8H508-F1
#
_entry.id   AF-A0A2V8H508-F1
#
_cell.length_a   1.000
_cell.length_b   1.000
_cell.length_c   1.000
_cell.angle_alpha   90.00
_cell.angle_beta   90.00
_cell.angle_gamma   90.00
#
_symmetry.space_group_name_H-M   'P 1'
#
loop_
_entity.id
_entity.type
_entity.pdbx_description
1 polymer ?
#
loop_
_entity_poly.entity_id
_entity_poly.type
_entity_poly.pdbx_seq_one_letter_code
_entity_poly.pdbx_strand_id
1 'polypeptide(L)'
;MNWLKGASIAVVSAGLALGISQMMRQPVEGQVPDVKLSRTADGKPDLNGIWQAMGTAHWDLLDHHARSGPVLELGAIAAVPAGLSVVEGNQIPYQPWAAAKKKENYENWLSRDPEVKCYLPGIPRATYMPYPFQILQTHNNDILMAYEYASASRVIKMGKTEPPPVDTWMGQSTGRWDGETLVVDTI
;
A
#
# COMPACT_ATOMS: atom_id res chain seq x y z
N MET A 1 -19.23 -10.21 -84.75
CA MET A 1 -19.68 -11.60 -84.56
C MET A 1 -20.11 -11.73 -83.11
N ASN A 2 -21.42 -11.84 -82.86
CA ASN A 2 -21.98 -12.11 -81.54
C ASN A 2 -21.47 -13.46 -81.01
N TRP A 3 -21.20 -13.61 -79.70
CA TRP A 3 -22.08 -14.30 -78.73
C TRP A 3 -21.34 -14.71 -77.42
N LEU A 4 -21.98 -14.36 -76.28
CA LEU A 4 -22.13 -15.09 -74.99
C LEU A 4 -20.88 -15.53 -74.19
N LYS A 5 -20.63 -14.94 -73.00
CA LYS A 5 -21.18 -15.20 -71.64
C LYS A 5 -20.34 -16.20 -70.81
N GLY A 6 -19.97 -15.75 -69.62
CA GLY A 6 -19.42 -16.55 -68.50
C GLY A 6 -18.68 -15.63 -67.52
N ALA A 7 -19.37 -14.88 -66.68
CA ALA A 7 -19.79 -15.23 -65.31
C ALA A 7 -18.86 -14.59 -64.25
N SER A 8 -19.41 -13.52 -63.66
CA SER A 8 -19.33 -13.04 -62.27
C SER A 8 -18.15 -13.41 -61.37
N ILE A 9 -17.54 -12.42 -60.72
CA ILE A 9 -17.80 -12.03 -59.31
C ILE A 9 -16.91 -10.82 -58.97
N ALA A 10 -17.53 -9.77 -58.43
CA ALA A 10 -16.86 -8.60 -57.89
C ALA A 10 -16.19 -8.95 -56.55
N VAL A 11 -14.96 -8.50 -56.33
CA VAL A 11 -14.35 -8.39 -55.00
C VAL A 11 -13.88 -6.95 -54.83
N VAL A 12 -14.70 -6.16 -54.14
CA VAL A 12 -14.25 -4.89 -53.54
C VAL A 12 -13.99 -5.21 -52.07
N SER A 13 -12.73 -5.19 -51.65
CA SER A 13 -12.36 -5.41 -50.25
C SER A 13 -11.00 -4.78 -49.93
N ALA A 14 -10.98 -3.49 -49.59
CA ALA A 14 -9.88 -2.90 -48.80
C ALA A 14 -10.30 -1.50 -48.32
N GLY A 15 -10.90 -1.40 -47.13
CA GLY A 15 -11.31 -0.10 -46.59
C GLY A 15 -11.57 -0.02 -45.09
N LEU A 16 -11.35 -1.08 -44.31
CA LEU A 16 -11.59 -1.07 -42.86
C LEU A 16 -10.50 -1.88 -42.13
N ALA A 17 -9.35 -1.27 -41.84
CA ALA A 17 -8.36 -1.90 -40.96
C ALA A 17 -7.51 -0.94 -40.11
N LEU A 18 -7.79 0.37 -40.06
CA LEU A 18 -6.94 1.31 -39.32
C LEU A 18 -7.68 2.20 -38.30
N GLY A 19 -8.95 1.90 -37.97
CA GLY A 19 -9.77 2.77 -37.12
C GLY A 19 -10.11 2.26 -35.71
N ILE A 20 -9.67 1.06 -35.29
CA ILE A 20 -10.22 0.41 -34.07
C ILE A 20 -9.20 0.33 -32.90
N SER A 21 -7.96 0.80 -33.06
CA SER A 21 -6.91 0.60 -32.04
C SER A 21 -6.64 1.79 -31.11
N GLN A 22 -7.67 2.58 -30.75
CA GLN A 22 -7.51 3.69 -29.80
C GLN A 22 -8.53 3.73 -28.65
N MET A 23 -9.42 2.75 -28.51
CA MET A 23 -10.53 2.82 -27.54
C MET A 23 -10.29 2.13 -26.19
N MET A 24 -9.06 1.69 -25.85
CA MET A 24 -8.79 1.05 -24.55
C MET A 24 -7.51 1.56 -23.88
N ARG A 25 -7.46 2.85 -23.54
CA ARG A 25 -6.63 3.38 -22.45
C ARG A 25 -7.39 4.50 -21.76
N GLN A 26 -8.52 4.18 -21.14
CA GLN A 26 -8.97 4.96 -20.01
C GLN A 26 -8.25 4.36 -18.80
N PRO A 27 -7.50 5.14 -17.99
CA PRO A 27 -7.13 4.66 -16.68
C PRO A 27 -8.42 4.27 -15.96
N VAL A 28 -8.48 3.06 -15.41
CA VAL A 28 -9.52 2.73 -14.43
C VAL A 28 -9.18 3.54 -13.20
N GLU A 29 -9.66 4.77 -13.18
CA GLU A 29 -9.77 5.54 -11.96
C GLU A 29 -10.82 4.82 -11.14
N GLY A 30 -10.39 4.09 -10.10
CA GLY A 30 -11.29 3.38 -9.22
C GLY A 30 -12.35 4.37 -8.75
N GLN A 31 -13.62 4.12 -9.07
CA GLN A 31 -14.73 4.90 -8.51
C GLN A 31 -14.73 4.64 -7.01
N VAL A 32 -14.01 5.47 -6.25
CA VAL A 32 -14.21 5.54 -4.81
C VAL A 32 -15.60 6.16 -4.67
N PRO A 33 -16.61 5.44 -4.16
CA PRO A 33 -17.90 6.06 -3.91
C PRO A 33 -17.69 7.30 -3.04
N ASP A 34 -18.56 8.30 -3.16
CA ASP A 34 -18.58 9.45 -2.25
C ASP A 34 -18.97 8.93 -0.85
N VAL A 35 -17.98 8.40 -0.13
CA VAL A 35 -18.14 7.82 1.19
C VAL A 35 -18.31 9.00 2.14
N LYS A 36 -19.55 9.20 2.60
CA LYS A 36 -19.78 10.04 3.79
C LYS A 36 -19.10 9.39 4.98
N LEU A 37 -17.91 9.88 5.30
CA LEU A 37 -17.16 9.48 6.48
C LEU A 37 -17.99 9.78 7.73
N SER A 38 -18.14 8.77 8.59
CA SER A 38 -18.65 8.96 9.96
C SER A 38 -17.78 10.00 10.66
N ARG A 39 -18.35 10.69 11.65
CA ARG A 39 -17.69 11.77 12.37
C ARG A 39 -17.74 11.53 13.86
N THR A 40 -16.64 11.85 14.52
CA THR A 40 -16.56 11.89 15.98
C THR A 40 -17.35 13.09 16.52
N ALA A 41 -17.55 13.13 17.85
CA ALA A 41 -18.28 14.22 18.51
C ALA A 41 -17.64 15.61 18.30
N ASP A 42 -16.32 15.67 18.09
CA ASP A 42 -15.56 16.88 17.77
C ASP A 42 -15.48 17.17 16.25
N GLY A 43 -16.24 16.42 15.43
CA GLY A 43 -16.39 16.64 13.99
C GLY A 43 -15.24 16.13 13.12
N LYS A 44 -14.27 15.42 13.70
CA LYS A 44 -13.17 14.80 12.96
C LYS A 44 -13.64 13.51 12.28
N PRO A 45 -12.93 13.02 11.24
CA PRO A 45 -13.19 11.69 10.69
C PRO A 45 -13.15 10.62 11.78
N ASP A 46 -14.19 9.81 11.80
CA ASP A 46 -14.31 8.65 12.67
C ASP A 46 -13.60 7.46 12.04
N LEU A 47 -12.45 7.11 12.60
CA LEU A 47 -11.59 6.01 12.19
C LEU A 47 -11.86 4.75 13.01
N ASN A 48 -12.77 4.78 13.99
CA ASN A 48 -13.03 3.63 14.87
C ASN A 48 -13.47 2.40 14.06
N GLY A 49 -12.89 1.25 14.38
CA GLY A 49 -13.28 0.00 13.73
C GLY A 49 -12.14 -1.01 13.62
N ILE A 50 -12.45 -2.13 12.98
CA ILE A 50 -11.48 -3.15 12.60
C ILE A 50 -11.14 -2.95 11.13
N TRP A 51 -9.86 -2.81 10.86
CA TRP A 51 -9.29 -2.53 9.55
C TRP A 51 -8.34 -3.64 9.15
N GLN A 52 -8.20 -3.85 7.85
CA GLN A 52 -7.18 -4.73 7.30
C GLN A 52 -6.67 -4.13 6.00
N ALA A 53 -5.34 -4.04 5.86
CA ALA A 53 -4.75 -3.69 4.59
C ALA A 53 -4.84 -4.87 3.63
N MET A 54 -5.44 -4.65 2.48
CA MET A 54 -5.55 -5.64 1.42
C MET A 54 -4.42 -5.41 0.41
N GLY A 55 -3.42 -6.28 0.40
CA GLY A 55 -2.32 -6.21 -0.56
C GLY A 55 -1.01 -6.79 -0.03
N THR A 56 0.08 -6.45 -0.71
CA THR A 56 1.42 -6.98 -0.47
C THR A 56 2.39 -5.90 0.03
N ALA A 57 1.87 -4.75 0.45
CA ALA A 57 2.65 -3.59 0.87
C ALA A 57 3.51 -3.81 2.13
N HIS A 58 3.29 -4.91 2.87
CA HIS A 58 4.23 -5.32 3.93
C HIS A 58 5.57 -5.82 3.38
N TRP A 59 5.65 -6.17 2.09
CA TRP A 59 6.89 -6.54 1.40
C TRP A 59 7.65 -5.32 0.87
N ASP A 60 6.96 -4.39 0.20
CA ASP A 60 7.44 -3.05 -0.16
C ASP A 60 6.23 -2.13 -0.40
N LEU A 61 6.31 -0.88 0.03
CA LEU A 61 5.26 0.12 -0.18
C LEU A 61 5.21 0.62 -1.63
N LEU A 62 6.33 0.48 -2.35
CA LEU A 62 6.46 0.78 -3.77
C LEU A 62 6.07 -0.42 -4.63
N ASP A 63 5.84 -0.17 -5.92
CA ASP A 63 5.64 -1.24 -6.89
C ASP A 63 6.79 -2.24 -6.82
N HIS A 64 6.46 -3.53 -6.79
CA HIS A 64 7.46 -4.59 -6.78
C HIS A 64 6.97 -5.81 -7.54
N HIS A 65 7.88 -6.43 -8.30
CA HIS A 65 7.61 -7.66 -9.00
C HIS A 65 7.69 -8.86 -8.07
N ALA A 66 6.98 -9.93 -8.42
CA ALA A 66 7.13 -11.21 -7.75
C ALA A 66 8.56 -11.72 -7.89
N ARG A 67 9.11 -12.28 -6.82
CA ARG A 67 10.48 -12.82 -6.78
C ARG A 67 10.59 -13.97 -5.79
N SER A 68 11.64 -14.77 -5.94
CA SER A 68 11.99 -15.79 -4.95
C SER A 68 12.33 -15.15 -3.60
N GLY A 69 12.05 -15.88 -2.53
CA GLY A 69 12.53 -15.53 -1.20
C GLY A 69 14.04 -15.62 -1.06
N PRO A 70 14.60 -15.13 0.05
CA PRO A 70 16.03 -15.15 0.31
C PRO A 70 16.57 -16.55 0.64
N VAL A 71 15.69 -17.52 0.93
CA VAL A 71 16.03 -18.94 1.13
C VAL A 71 15.30 -19.77 0.07
N LEU A 72 16.03 -20.23 -0.95
CA LEU A 72 15.45 -20.91 -2.11
C LEU A 72 14.78 -22.23 -1.74
N GLU A 73 15.32 -22.94 -0.76
CA GLU A 73 14.84 -24.23 -0.26
C GLU A 73 13.44 -24.15 0.33
N LEU A 74 13.01 -22.97 0.79
CA LEU A 74 11.65 -22.74 1.29
C LEU A 74 10.62 -22.60 0.15
N GLY A 75 11.07 -22.46 -1.10
CA GLY A 75 10.21 -22.37 -2.28
C GLY A 75 9.12 -21.30 -2.15
N ALA A 76 7.88 -21.66 -2.46
CA ALA A 76 6.73 -20.75 -2.45
C ALA A 76 6.40 -20.17 -1.06
N ILE A 77 6.85 -20.80 0.04
CA ILE A 77 6.58 -20.33 1.41
C ILE A 77 7.24 -18.98 1.67
N ALA A 78 8.45 -18.77 1.12
CA ALA A 78 9.21 -17.53 1.29
C ALA A 78 9.12 -16.62 0.05
N ALA A 79 8.32 -16.98 -0.96
CA ALA A 79 8.21 -16.18 -2.17
C ALA A 79 7.55 -14.82 -1.88
N VAL A 80 8.07 -13.77 -2.50
CA VAL A 80 7.52 -12.42 -2.40
C VAL A 80 6.54 -12.24 -3.58
N PRO A 81 5.24 -12.03 -3.32
CA PRO A 81 4.28 -11.75 -4.38
C PRO A 81 4.53 -10.37 -5.01
N ALA A 82 3.98 -10.14 -6.21
CA ALA A 82 3.99 -8.80 -6.79
C ALA A 82 3.04 -7.87 -6.04
N GLY A 83 3.28 -6.57 -6.09
CA GLY A 83 2.46 -5.55 -5.45
C GLY A 83 2.42 -4.25 -6.22
N LEU A 84 1.27 -3.58 -6.15
CA LEU A 84 1.11 -2.20 -6.56
C LEU A 84 1.45 -1.27 -5.39
N SER A 85 1.98 -0.10 -5.72
CA SER A 85 2.36 0.90 -4.75
C SER A 85 1.14 1.44 -4.02
N VAL A 86 1.32 1.65 -2.72
CA VAL A 86 0.39 2.38 -1.84
C VAL A 86 0.84 3.82 -1.61
N VAL A 87 1.89 4.26 -2.32
CA VAL A 87 2.47 5.61 -2.24
C VAL A 87 2.14 6.34 -3.53
N GLU A 88 1.53 7.51 -3.41
CA GLU A 88 1.25 8.36 -4.57
C GLU A 88 2.54 8.67 -5.35
N GLY A 89 2.48 8.53 -6.68
CA GLY A 89 3.65 8.71 -7.55
C GLY A 89 4.71 7.60 -7.45
N ASN A 90 4.48 6.53 -6.68
CA ASN A 90 5.40 5.40 -6.50
C ASN A 90 6.82 5.85 -6.07
N GLN A 91 6.90 6.89 -5.24
CA GLN A 91 8.17 7.41 -4.76
C GLN A 91 8.07 7.85 -3.30
N ILE A 92 8.96 7.30 -2.47
CA ILE A 92 9.14 7.79 -1.09
C ILE A 92 10.29 8.80 -1.12
N PRO A 93 10.10 10.03 -0.63
CA PRO A 93 11.12 11.08 -0.61
C PRO A 93 12.16 10.81 0.50
N TYR A 94 12.91 9.72 0.37
CA TYR A 94 13.95 9.37 1.33
C TYR A 94 15.08 10.41 1.32
N GLN A 95 15.59 10.71 2.51
CA GLN A 95 16.91 11.34 2.62
C GLN A 95 17.98 10.40 2.04
N PRO A 96 19.10 10.90 1.50
CA PRO A 96 20.10 10.05 0.84
C PRO A 96 20.64 8.92 1.71
N TRP A 97 20.89 9.18 2.99
CA TRP A 97 21.33 8.16 3.94
C TRP A 97 20.25 7.10 4.22
N ALA A 98 18.97 7.49 4.23
CA ALA A 98 17.86 6.59 4.48
C ALA A 98 17.64 5.64 3.28
N ALA A 99 17.78 6.16 2.05
CA ALA A 99 17.74 5.34 0.84
C ALA A 99 18.89 4.32 0.82
N ALA A 100 20.11 4.75 1.18
CA ALA A 100 21.25 3.84 1.31
C ALA A 100 21.01 2.77 2.38
N LYS A 101 20.41 3.14 3.52
CA LYS A 101 20.09 2.19 4.59
C LYS A 101 18.99 1.20 4.20
N LYS A 102 17.95 1.64 3.46
CA LYS A 102 16.93 0.73 2.91
C LYS A 102 17.59 -0.34 2.03
N LYS A 103 18.49 0.07 1.14
CA LYS A 103 19.22 -0.85 0.26
C LYS A 103 20.09 -1.84 1.05
N GLU A 104 20.88 -1.36 2.01
CA GLU A 104 21.72 -2.20 2.87
C GLU A 104 20.87 -3.24 3.64
N ASN A 105 19.75 -2.81 4.24
CA ASN A 105 18.85 -3.71 4.96
C ASN A 105 18.26 -4.78 4.04
N TYR A 106 17.89 -4.41 2.81
CA TYR A 106 17.35 -5.33 1.82
C TYR A 106 18.39 -6.38 1.38
N GLU A 107 19.62 -5.95 1.11
CA GLU A 107 20.73 -6.86 0.76
C GLU A 107 21.08 -7.83 1.91
N ASN A 108 20.82 -7.43 3.15
CA ASN A 108 21.09 -8.22 4.35
C ASN A 108 19.80 -8.74 5.02
N TRP A 109 18.71 -8.87 4.25
CA TRP A 109 17.35 -9.18 4.73
C TRP A 109 17.35 -10.23 5.85
N LEU A 110 17.87 -11.44 5.61
CA LEU A 110 17.83 -12.55 6.57
C LEU A 110 18.36 -12.20 7.98
N SER A 111 19.33 -11.29 8.05
CA SER A 111 19.93 -10.87 9.32
C SER A 111 19.33 -9.60 9.90
N ARG A 112 18.77 -8.73 9.05
CA ARG A 112 18.37 -7.36 9.40
C ARG A 112 16.87 -7.18 9.54
N ASP A 113 16.05 -8.00 8.89
CA ASP A 113 14.60 -7.89 8.99
C ASP A 113 14.12 -8.35 10.37
N PRO A 114 13.43 -7.47 11.13
CA PRO A 114 12.83 -7.84 12.41
C PRO A 114 11.84 -9.00 12.30
N GLU A 115 11.12 -9.12 11.19
CA GLU A 115 10.07 -10.14 11.02
C GLU A 115 10.64 -11.55 10.90
N VAL A 116 11.81 -11.72 10.27
CA VAL A 116 12.55 -13.01 10.24
C VAL A 116 12.90 -13.49 11.65
N LYS A 117 13.01 -12.58 12.61
CA LYS A 117 13.31 -12.86 14.03
C LYS A 117 12.06 -12.90 14.92
N CYS A 118 10.86 -12.85 14.33
CA CYS A 118 9.58 -12.76 15.04
C CYS A 118 9.46 -11.53 15.96
N TYR A 119 10.14 -10.44 15.63
CA TYR A 119 10.00 -9.18 16.36
C TYR A 119 8.90 -8.29 15.76
N LEU A 120 8.50 -7.25 16.49
CA LEU A 120 7.47 -6.34 15.98
C LEU A 120 7.99 -5.62 14.72
N PRO A 121 7.16 -5.44 13.68
CA PRO A 121 7.62 -5.04 12.36
C PRO A 121 7.85 -3.53 12.21
N GLY A 122 7.52 -2.73 13.24
CA GLY A 122 7.57 -1.27 13.18
C GLY A 122 6.52 -0.65 12.27
N ILE A 123 6.54 0.68 12.17
CA ILE A 123 5.66 1.45 11.28
C ILE A 123 6.46 1.87 10.03
N PRO A 124 5.87 1.78 8.82
CA PRO A 124 4.47 1.47 8.53
C PRO A 124 4.16 -0.02 8.31
N ARG A 125 5.15 -0.93 8.36
CA ARG A 125 4.95 -2.35 7.99
C ARG A 125 3.83 -3.02 8.80
N ALA A 126 3.70 -2.74 10.10
CA ALA A 126 2.63 -3.29 10.94
C ALA A 126 1.22 -3.05 10.37
N THR A 127 0.99 -1.88 9.77
CA THR A 127 -0.30 -1.50 9.17
C THR A 127 -0.62 -2.28 7.90
N TYR A 128 0.41 -2.76 7.19
CA TYR A 128 0.26 -3.52 5.95
C TYR A 128 0.40 -5.03 6.12
N MET A 129 0.67 -5.50 7.34
CA MET A 129 0.66 -6.93 7.63
C MET A 129 -0.70 -7.51 7.27
N PRO A 130 -0.78 -8.76 6.77
CA PRO A 130 -2.01 -9.35 6.26
C PRO A 130 -2.95 -9.82 7.38
N TYR A 131 -3.02 -9.07 8.49
CA TYR A 131 -3.85 -9.33 9.65
C TYR A 131 -4.67 -8.08 9.98
N PRO A 132 -5.89 -8.26 10.50
CA PRO A 132 -6.68 -7.18 11.05
C PRO A 132 -5.95 -6.37 12.14
N PHE A 133 -6.33 -5.11 12.27
CA PHE A 133 -5.98 -4.24 13.38
C PHE A 133 -7.16 -3.35 13.74
N GLN A 134 -7.27 -2.98 15.01
CA GLN A 134 -8.34 -2.14 15.50
C GLN A 134 -7.85 -0.72 15.71
N ILE A 135 -8.61 0.27 15.26
CA ILE A 135 -8.42 1.67 15.60
C ILE A 135 -9.46 2.06 16.64
N LEU A 136 -8.99 2.70 17.71
CA LEU A 136 -9.79 3.24 18.80
C LEU A 136 -9.42 4.71 19.00
N GLN A 137 -10.34 5.62 18.69
CA GLN A 137 -10.22 7.05 19.03
C GLN A 137 -10.84 7.26 20.41
N THR A 138 -10.02 7.66 21.37
CA THR A 138 -10.44 7.81 22.77
C THR A 138 -11.03 9.18 23.04
N HIS A 139 -11.74 9.33 24.16
CA HIS A 139 -12.39 10.60 24.53
C HIS A 139 -11.39 11.74 24.82
N ASN A 140 -10.14 11.42 25.19
CA ASN A 140 -9.05 12.38 25.35
C ASN A 140 -8.32 12.69 24.03
N ASN A 141 -8.94 12.39 22.89
CA ASN A 141 -8.46 12.53 21.52
C ASN A 141 -7.29 11.64 21.10
N ASP A 142 -6.57 10.98 22.01
CA ASP A 142 -5.54 9.99 21.63
C ASP A 142 -6.12 8.87 20.74
N ILE A 143 -5.26 8.25 19.93
CA ILE A 143 -5.67 7.15 19.05
C ILE A 143 -4.82 5.92 19.35
N LEU A 144 -5.47 4.81 19.68
CA LEU A 144 -4.83 3.51 19.80
C LEU A 144 -5.05 2.71 18.52
N MET A 145 -3.97 2.22 17.93
CA MET A 145 -4.00 1.17 16.92
C MET A 145 -3.49 -0.12 17.55
N ALA A 146 -4.35 -1.13 17.65
CA ALA A 146 -4.01 -2.46 18.17
C ALA A 146 -3.92 -3.45 17.01
N TYR A 147 -2.73 -3.98 16.75
CA TYR A 147 -2.47 -4.91 15.65
C TYR A 147 -2.55 -6.34 16.14
N GLU A 148 -3.19 -7.21 15.35
CA GLU A 148 -3.21 -8.65 15.61
C GLU A 148 -1.80 -9.24 15.50
N TYR A 149 -0.99 -8.76 14.54
CA TYR A 149 0.36 -9.25 14.36
C TYR A 149 1.25 -8.95 15.57
N ALA A 150 1.76 -10.02 16.19
CA ALA A 150 2.64 -10.00 17.35
C ALA A 150 2.09 -9.17 18.54
N SER A 151 0.76 -9.00 18.63
CA SER A 151 0.10 -8.14 19.61
C SER A 151 0.71 -6.72 19.67
N ALA A 152 1.22 -6.22 18.54
CA ALA A 152 1.82 -4.90 18.48
C ALA A 152 0.77 -3.82 18.74
N SER A 153 1.17 -2.72 19.36
CA SER A 153 0.30 -1.56 19.54
C SER A 153 1.03 -0.26 19.20
N ARG A 154 0.27 0.71 18.72
CA ARG A 154 0.73 2.07 18.46
C ARG A 154 -0.24 3.02 19.12
N VAL A 155 0.25 3.78 20.10
CA VAL A 155 -0.49 4.90 20.67
C VAL A 155 -0.04 6.17 19.96
N ILE A 156 -0.99 6.85 19.32
CA ILE A 156 -0.80 8.14 18.68
C ILE A 156 -1.29 9.19 19.68
N LYS A 157 -0.36 9.94 20.24
CA LYS A 157 -0.66 11.04 21.14
C LYS A 157 -1.09 12.25 20.32
N MET A 158 -2.31 12.73 20.55
CA MET A 158 -2.81 13.89 19.83
C MET A 158 -2.40 15.17 20.55
N GLY A 159 -1.61 16.01 19.87
CA GLY A 159 -1.07 17.25 20.44
C GLY A 159 0.42 17.17 20.79
N LYS A 160 0.87 18.07 21.67
CA LYS A 160 2.31 18.17 22.02
C LYS A 160 2.70 17.02 22.94
N THR A 161 3.79 16.34 22.63
CA THR A 161 4.37 15.29 23.49
C THR A 161 5.87 15.52 23.61
N GLU A 162 6.42 15.25 24.79
CA GLU A 162 7.87 15.23 24.99
C GLU A 162 8.48 13.99 24.33
N PRO A 163 9.74 14.05 23.87
CA PRO A 163 10.42 12.86 23.36
C PRO A 163 10.42 11.73 24.38
N PRO A 164 10.40 10.47 23.93
CA PRO A 164 10.39 9.34 24.85
C PRO A 164 11.67 9.35 25.69
N PRO A 165 11.60 9.00 26.99
CA PRO A 165 12.79 8.89 27.83
C PRO A 165 13.68 7.70 27.42
N VAL A 166 13.13 6.74 26.68
CA VAL A 166 13.81 5.54 26.18
C VAL A 166 13.23 5.16 24.82
N ASP A 167 14.06 4.61 23.92
CA ASP A 167 13.59 4.13 22.63
C ASP A 167 12.53 3.04 22.81
N THR A 168 11.40 3.19 22.12
CA THR A 168 10.32 2.20 22.12
C THR A 168 10.35 1.40 20.82
N TRP A 169 9.99 0.13 20.89
CA TRP A 169 10.10 -0.77 19.74
C TRP A 169 9.28 -0.31 18.52
N MET A 170 8.05 0.16 18.77
CA MET A 170 7.13 0.65 17.72
C MET A 170 7.27 2.16 17.46
N GLY A 171 8.29 2.79 18.06
CA GLY A 171 8.47 4.24 18.06
C GLY A 171 7.43 4.99 18.90
N GLN A 172 7.69 6.27 19.16
CA GLN A 172 6.71 7.17 19.76
C GLN A 172 5.97 7.91 18.65
N SER A 173 4.63 7.88 18.66
CA SER A 173 3.82 8.52 17.63
C SER A 173 3.09 9.75 18.15
N THR A 174 3.23 10.87 17.43
CA THR A 174 2.49 12.12 17.69
C THR A 174 1.64 12.49 16.49
N GLY A 175 0.36 12.75 16.73
CA GLY A 175 -0.62 12.99 15.69
C GLY A 175 -1.19 14.41 15.70
N ARG A 176 -1.58 14.87 14.51
CA ARG A 176 -2.33 16.12 14.30
C ARG A 176 -3.27 15.97 13.11
N TRP A 177 -4.35 16.74 13.11
CA TRP A 177 -5.26 16.83 11.98
C TRP A 177 -4.83 17.95 11.02
N ASP A 178 -4.79 17.64 9.73
CA ASP A 178 -4.64 18.60 8.63
C ASP A 178 -5.87 18.48 7.73
N GLY A 179 -6.85 19.36 7.94
CA GLY A 179 -8.19 19.18 7.38
C GLY A 179 -8.82 17.85 7.84
N GLU A 180 -9.00 16.94 6.89
CA GLU A 180 -9.53 15.58 7.11
C GLU A 180 -8.44 14.50 7.23
N THR A 181 -7.17 14.88 7.12
CA THR A 181 -6.05 13.94 7.14
C THR A 181 -5.45 13.85 8.54
N LEU A 182 -5.33 12.64 9.08
CA LEU A 182 -4.53 12.38 10.27
C LEU A 182 -3.06 12.26 9.85
N VAL A 183 -2.26 13.25 10.22
CA VAL A 183 -0.80 13.21 10.03
C VAL A 183 -0.16 12.71 11.31
N VAL A 184 0.71 11.71 11.18
CA VAL A 184 1.39 11.09 12.32
C VAL A 184 2.89 11.06 12.09
N ASP A 185 3.61 11.69 13.00
CA ASP A 185 5.06 11.61 13.08
C ASP A 185 5.44 10.49 14.05
N THR A 186 6.39 9.64 13.66
CA THR A 186 6.92 8.57 14.52
C THR A 186 8.43 8.70 14.60
N ILE A 187 8.95 8.74 15.83
CA ILE A 187 10.38 8.76 16.16
C ILE A 187 10.81 7.49 16.87
#